data_AF-A0A2N3LGC5-F1
#
_entry.id   AF-A0A2N3LGC5-F1
#
_cell.length_a   1.000
_cell.length_b   1.000
_cell.length_c   1.000
_cell.angle_alpha   90.00
_cell.angle_beta   90.00
_cell.angle_gamma   90.00
#
_symmetry.space_group_name_H-M   'P 1'
#
loop_
_entity.id
_entity.type
_entity.pdbx_description
1 polymer ?
#
loop_
_entity_poly.entity_id
_entity_poly.type
_entity_poly.pdbx_seq_one_letter_code
_entity_poly.pdbx_strand_id
1 'polypeptide(L)'
;MKNKLIHFIDQFSQYSIIGLYFWLFMFRSGFIYGFFPAAIGLIKSIRELSREDGNTSVKAIYTNAFHEFKQQKWVSFLLFLFTGISLMSLYSFLFTEYPFLGFIQIPLIILTCMLWIFSVYSVYFLSQEEKKSNNIKWIYALAFDTCIRRPINSVVICLTLLALCLLIKINLIVFIFFAPPLFVMLTKRIVYIPSILLR
;
A
#
# COMPACT_ATOMS: atom_id res chain seq x y z
N MET A 1 -13.16 6.41 -31.34
CA MET A 1 -12.99 7.15 -30.06
C MET A 1 -13.98 6.75 -28.97
N LYS A 2 -15.27 6.49 -29.25
CA LYS A 2 -16.25 6.00 -28.24
C LYS A 2 -15.77 4.77 -27.45
N ASN A 3 -15.09 3.82 -28.11
CA ASN A 3 -14.63 2.59 -27.46
C ASN A 3 -13.55 2.80 -26.38
N LYS A 4 -12.67 3.81 -26.54
CA LYS A 4 -11.61 4.11 -25.55
C LYS A 4 -12.17 4.76 -24.28
N LEU A 5 -13.17 5.63 -24.45
CA LEU A 5 -13.81 6.31 -23.32
C LEU A 5 -14.65 5.33 -22.49
N ILE A 6 -15.37 4.42 -23.15
CA ILE A 6 -16.15 3.36 -22.47
C ILE A 6 -15.21 2.41 -21.70
N HIS A 7 -14.12 1.94 -22.32
CA HIS A 7 -13.13 1.13 -21.61
C HIS A 7 -12.47 1.85 -20.43
N PHE A 8 -12.20 3.15 -20.57
CA PHE A 8 -11.65 3.94 -19.46
C PHE A 8 -12.63 4.06 -18.30
N ILE A 9 -13.91 4.33 -18.58
CA ILE A 9 -14.97 4.42 -17.57
C ILE A 9 -15.17 3.06 -16.89
N ASP A 10 -15.16 1.96 -17.64
CA ASP A 10 -15.29 0.61 -17.10
C ASP A 10 -14.11 0.25 -16.19
N GLN A 11 -12.87 0.53 -16.61
CA GLN A 11 -11.68 0.36 -15.77
C GLN A 11 -11.73 1.21 -14.50
N PHE A 12 -12.14 2.48 -14.62
CA PHE A 12 -12.26 3.38 -13.47
C PHE A 12 -13.34 2.92 -12.49
N SER A 13 -14.48 2.43 -13.01
CA SER A 13 -15.56 1.84 -12.23
C SER A 13 -15.08 0.61 -11.47
N GLN A 14 -14.36 -0.30 -12.14
CA GLN A 14 -13.78 -1.49 -11.53
C GLN A 14 -12.76 -1.14 -10.44
N TYR A 15 -11.86 -0.17 -10.68
CA TYR A 15 -10.93 0.32 -9.66
C TYR A 15 -11.64 0.94 -8.47
N SER A 16 -12.74 1.65 -8.69
CA SER A 16 -13.56 2.22 -7.62
C SER A 16 -14.24 1.14 -6.79
N ILE A 17 -14.81 0.11 -7.42
CA ILE A 17 -15.46 -1.02 -6.74
C ILE A 17 -14.43 -1.81 -5.91
N ILE A 18 -13.26 -2.12 -6.47
CA ILE A 18 -12.20 -2.80 -5.72
C ILE A 18 -11.68 -1.90 -4.59
N GLY A 19 -11.60 -0.58 -4.80
CA GLY A 19 -11.28 0.39 -3.75
C GLY A 19 -12.29 0.41 -2.60
N LEU A 20 -13.59 0.23 -2.89
CA LEU A 20 -14.61 0.07 -1.84
C LEU A 20 -14.44 -1.24 -1.06
N TYR A 21 -14.10 -2.34 -1.74
CA TYR A 21 -13.77 -3.59 -1.05
C TYR A 21 -12.52 -3.47 -0.19
N PHE A 22 -11.53 -2.71 -0.63
CA PHE A 22 -10.35 -2.38 0.17
C PHE A 22 -10.73 -1.74 1.51
N TRP A 23 -11.57 -0.71 1.48
CA TRP A 23 -12.06 -0.09 2.71
C TRP A 23 -12.87 -1.08 3.56
N LEU A 24 -13.87 -1.75 2.99
CA LEU A 24 -14.74 -2.69 3.71
C LEU A 24 -13.94 -3.78 4.44
N PHE A 25 -12.98 -4.42 3.77
CA PHE A 25 -12.18 -5.49 4.37
C PHE A 25 -11.16 -4.96 5.39
N MET A 26 -10.62 -3.76 5.17
CA MET A 26 -9.77 -3.08 6.15
C MET A 26 -10.55 -2.76 7.43
N PHE A 27 -11.74 -2.15 7.32
CA PHE A 27 -12.61 -1.86 8.46
C PHE A 27 -13.02 -3.14 9.19
N ARG A 28 -13.40 -4.19 8.46
CA ARG A 28 -13.81 -5.48 9.04
C ARG A 28 -12.70 -6.18 9.83
N SER A 29 -11.46 -6.03 9.41
CA SER A 29 -10.30 -6.64 10.07
C SER A 29 -9.65 -5.73 11.11
N GLY A 30 -10.21 -4.53 11.30
CA GLY A 30 -9.63 -3.44 12.07
C GLY A 30 -8.51 -2.74 11.30
N PHE A 31 -8.48 -1.40 11.38
CA PHE A 31 -7.48 -0.57 10.69
C PHE A 31 -6.04 -1.05 10.90
N ILE A 32 -5.69 -1.38 12.15
CA ILE A 32 -4.34 -1.73 12.56
C ILE A 32 -3.84 -3.03 11.93
N TYR A 33 -4.72 -4.02 11.77
CA TYR A 33 -4.35 -5.35 11.29
C TYR A 33 -4.69 -5.57 9.80
N GLY A 34 -5.68 -4.85 9.30
CA GLY A 34 -6.29 -5.06 7.98
C GLY A 34 -5.59 -4.40 6.81
N PHE A 35 -4.74 -3.39 7.03
CA PHE A 35 -4.16 -2.59 5.94
C PHE A 35 -3.36 -3.44 4.94
N PHE A 36 -2.38 -4.21 5.41
CA PHE A 36 -1.48 -4.97 4.54
C PHE A 36 -2.19 -6.05 3.69
N PRO A 37 -3.02 -6.95 4.27
CA PRO A 37 -3.76 -7.92 3.46
C PRO A 37 -4.78 -7.26 2.52
N ALA A 38 -5.39 -6.14 2.92
CA ALA A 38 -6.28 -5.39 2.03
C ALA A 38 -5.52 -4.76 0.86
N ALA A 39 -4.35 -4.17 1.12
CA ALA A 39 -3.52 -3.55 0.08
C ALA A 39 -3.02 -4.58 -0.93
N ILE A 40 -2.62 -5.78 -0.49
CA ILE A 40 -2.23 -6.87 -1.39
C ILE A 40 -3.43 -7.34 -2.22
N GLY A 41 -4.58 -7.55 -1.58
CA GLY A 41 -5.83 -7.91 -2.25
C GLY A 41 -6.21 -6.91 -3.34
N LEU A 42 -6.10 -5.61 -3.06
CA LEU A 42 -6.34 -4.53 -4.02
C LEU A 42 -5.49 -4.66 -5.27
N ILE A 43 -4.16 -4.83 -5.13
CA ILE A 43 -3.27 -4.93 -6.29
C ILE A 43 -3.47 -6.25 -7.05
N LYS A 44 -3.64 -7.37 -6.32
CA LYS A 44 -3.80 -8.70 -6.90
C LYS A 44 -5.12 -8.81 -7.68
N SER A 45 -6.23 -8.38 -7.10
CA SER A 45 -7.54 -8.41 -7.77
C SER A 45 -7.58 -7.53 -9.01
N ILE A 46 -6.94 -6.36 -8.98
CA ILE A 46 -6.85 -5.49 -10.16
C ILE A 46 -6.11 -6.18 -11.31
N ARG A 47 -5.09 -6.98 -11.00
CA ARG A 47 -4.36 -7.72 -12.02
C ARG A 47 -5.13 -8.92 -12.53
N GLU A 48 -5.71 -9.71 -11.65
CA GLU A 48 -6.51 -10.88 -12.01
C GLU A 48 -7.71 -10.47 -12.86
N LEU A 49 -8.38 -9.36 -12.52
CA LEU A 49 -9.47 -8.81 -13.32
C LEU A 49 -9.01 -8.30 -14.70
N SER A 50 -7.74 -7.93 -14.85
CA SER A 50 -7.17 -7.58 -16.17
C SER A 50 -6.79 -8.81 -17.01
N ARG A 51 -6.77 -10.01 -16.41
CA ARG A 51 -6.36 -11.28 -17.04
C ARG A 51 -7.51 -12.26 -17.26
N GLU A 52 -8.54 -12.25 -16.41
CA GLU A 52 -9.72 -13.10 -16.54
C GLU A 52 -10.80 -12.41 -17.39
N ASP A 53 -11.26 -13.10 -18.43
CA ASP A 53 -12.38 -12.67 -19.26
C ASP A 53 -13.72 -12.77 -18.49
N GLY A 54 -14.04 -11.71 -17.75
CA GLY A 54 -15.41 -11.22 -17.47
C GLY A 54 -16.35 -12.06 -16.60
N ASN A 55 -16.04 -13.31 -16.25
CA ASN A 55 -17.03 -14.23 -15.65
C ASN A 55 -16.91 -14.42 -14.12
N THR A 56 -15.85 -13.94 -13.50
CA THR A 56 -15.62 -14.10 -12.06
C THR A 56 -16.02 -12.85 -11.29
N SER A 57 -16.87 -12.99 -10.26
CA SER A 57 -17.30 -11.83 -9.48
C SER A 57 -16.12 -11.15 -8.77
N VAL A 58 -15.99 -9.82 -8.92
CA VAL A 58 -14.92 -9.00 -8.29
C VAL A 58 -14.81 -9.28 -6.79
N LYS A 59 -15.95 -9.50 -6.13
CA LYS A 59 -16.02 -9.87 -4.70
C LYS A 59 -15.29 -11.17 -4.40
N ALA A 60 -15.49 -12.22 -5.21
CA ALA A 60 -14.86 -13.52 -4.98
C ALA A 60 -13.34 -13.44 -5.17
N ILE A 61 -12.88 -12.77 -6.23
CA ILE A 61 -11.46 -12.52 -6.50
C ILE A 61 -10.81 -11.82 -5.30
N TYR A 62 -11.42 -10.71 -4.84
CA TYR A 62 -10.89 -9.94 -3.71
C TYR A 62 -10.89 -10.73 -2.40
N THR A 63 -11.97 -11.46 -2.13
CA THR A 63 -12.11 -12.26 -0.92
C THR A 63 -11.04 -13.34 -0.85
N ASN A 64 -10.79 -14.04 -1.97
CA ASN A 64 -9.76 -15.07 -2.06
C ASN A 64 -8.36 -14.50 -1.85
N ALA A 65 -8.03 -13.41 -2.53
CA ALA A 65 -6.75 -12.72 -2.36
C ALA A 65 -6.55 -12.23 -0.92
N PHE A 66 -7.59 -11.65 -0.31
CA PHE A 66 -7.50 -11.19 1.08
C PHE A 66 -7.25 -12.34 2.08
N HIS A 67 -7.95 -13.47 1.90
CA HIS A 67 -7.80 -14.63 2.78
C HIS A 67 -6.42 -15.29 2.67
N GLU A 68 -5.85 -15.34 1.47
CA GLU A 68 -4.50 -15.85 1.24
C GLU A 68 -3.44 -15.09 2.05
N PHE A 69 -3.54 -13.75 2.09
CA PHE A 69 -2.55 -12.90 2.77
C PHE A 69 -2.94 -12.49 4.20
N LYS A 70 -4.02 -13.04 4.75
CA LYS A 70 -4.50 -12.72 6.12
C LYS A 70 -3.45 -12.96 7.21
N GLN A 71 -2.49 -13.86 6.97
CA GLN A 71 -1.39 -14.13 7.89
C GLN A 71 -0.43 -12.95 8.07
N GLN A 72 -0.38 -12.00 7.12
CA GLN A 72 0.48 -10.81 7.17
C GLN A 72 -0.03 -9.68 8.08
N LYS A 73 -1.04 -9.94 8.91
CA LYS A 73 -1.61 -8.98 9.87
C LYS A 73 -0.57 -8.36 10.82
N TRP A 74 0.50 -9.07 11.14
CA TRP A 74 1.56 -8.60 12.02
C TRP A 74 2.40 -7.49 11.37
N VAL A 75 2.55 -7.52 10.05
CA VAL A 75 3.25 -6.46 9.31
C VAL A 75 2.43 -5.17 9.33
N SER A 76 1.10 -5.28 9.16
CA SER A 76 0.20 -4.14 9.39
C SER A 76 0.37 -3.57 10.80
N PHE A 77 0.36 -4.44 11.82
CA PHE A 77 0.48 -4.01 13.21
C PHE A 77 1.78 -3.26 13.49
N LEU A 78 2.93 -3.79 13.04
CA LEU A 78 4.22 -3.14 13.20
C LEU A 78 4.26 -1.79 12.48
N LEU A 79 3.75 -1.71 11.25
CA LEU A 79 3.65 -0.46 10.50
C LEU A 79 2.86 0.60 11.27
N PHE A 80 1.68 0.23 11.78
CA PHE A 80 0.84 1.13 12.57
C PHE A 80 1.48 1.53 13.89
N LEU A 81 2.11 0.59 14.61
CA LEU A 81 2.80 0.85 15.87
C LEU A 81 3.92 1.88 15.68
N PHE A 82 4.83 1.64 14.74
CA PHE A 82 5.94 2.56 14.48
C PHE A 82 5.47 3.91 13.94
N THR A 83 4.44 3.93 13.08
CA THR A 83 3.84 5.17 12.60
C THR A 83 3.20 5.95 13.76
N GLY A 84 2.49 5.27 14.66
CA GLY A 84 1.88 5.89 15.84
C GLY A 84 2.92 6.48 16.79
N ILE A 85 3.98 5.72 17.11
CA ILE A 85 5.09 6.19 17.94
C ILE A 85 5.76 7.42 17.31
N SER A 86 5.98 7.40 16.00
CA SER A 86 6.56 8.52 15.24
C SER A 86 5.68 9.77 15.29
N LEU A 87 4.38 9.63 15.06
CA LEU A 87 3.43 10.75 15.15
C LEU A 87 3.33 11.31 16.59
N MET A 88 3.35 10.45 17.61
CA MET A 88 3.33 10.90 19.01
C MET A 88 4.61 11.65 19.39
N SER A 89 5.76 11.22 18.88
CA SER A 89 7.02 11.94 19.09
C SER A 89 7.01 13.35 18.48
N LEU A 90 6.33 13.52 17.33
CA LEU A 90 6.14 14.82 16.69
C LEU A 90 5.26 15.75 17.53
N TYR A 91 4.26 15.20 18.22
CA TYR A 91 3.39 15.98 19.10
C TYR A 91 4.18 16.57 20.28
N SER A 92 5.00 15.77 20.96
CA SER A 92 5.77 16.26 22.12
C SER A 92 6.68 17.44 21.77
N PHE A 93 7.33 17.43 20.60
CA PHE A 93 8.21 18.51 20.15
C PHE A 93 7.51 19.87 20.00
N LEU A 94 6.23 19.89 19.60
CA LEU A 94 5.44 21.13 19.51
C LEU A 94 5.21 21.79 20.88
N PHE A 95 5.37 21.05 21.98
CA PHE A 95 5.03 21.49 23.33
C PHE A 95 6.18 21.43 24.35
N THR A 96 7.38 20.96 23.97
CA THR A 96 8.52 20.89 24.91
C THR A 96 9.75 21.62 24.40
N GLU A 97 10.33 22.47 25.26
CA GLU A 97 11.53 23.28 24.98
C GLU A 97 12.86 22.48 25.07
N TYR A 98 12.81 21.15 25.13
CA TYR A 98 14.01 20.32 25.34
C TYR A 98 14.65 19.88 24.01
N PRO A 99 15.83 20.44 23.62
CA PRO A 99 16.46 20.17 22.33
C PRO A 99 16.92 18.71 22.15
N PHE A 100 17.19 17.98 23.23
CA PHE A 100 17.61 16.57 23.19
C PHE A 100 16.53 15.64 22.60
N LEU A 101 15.26 15.90 22.91
CA LEU A 101 14.15 15.10 22.38
C LEU A 101 14.02 15.25 20.86
N GLY A 102 14.36 16.41 20.31
CA GLY A 102 14.38 16.65 18.86
C GLY A 102 15.43 15.82 18.11
N PHE A 103 16.56 15.49 18.74
CA PHE A 103 17.62 14.69 18.10
C PHE A 103 17.21 13.22 17.92
N ILE A 104 16.48 12.65 18.88
CA ILE A 104 15.95 11.27 18.80
C ILE A 104 14.80 11.16 17.78
N GLN A 105 14.09 12.26 17.56
CA GLN A 105 12.94 12.32 16.69
C GLN A 105 13.30 12.20 15.19
N ILE A 106 14.40 12.81 14.75
CA ILE A 106 14.82 12.77 13.35
C ILE A 106 15.03 11.32 12.86
N PRO A 107 15.82 10.46 13.54
CA PRO A 107 15.94 9.04 13.20
C PRO A 107 14.60 8.30 13.16
N LEU A 108 13.67 8.63 14.06
CA LEU A 108 12.37 7.99 14.16
C LEU A 108 11.46 8.34 12.97
N ILE A 109 11.47 9.60 12.53
CA ILE A 109 10.77 10.03 11.30
C ILE A 109 11.36 9.32 10.09
N ILE A 110 12.69 9.30 9.96
CA ILE A 110 13.38 8.63 8.85
C ILE A 110 13.03 7.13 8.82
N LEU A 111 13.06 6.46 9.97
CA LEU A 111 12.66 5.06 10.09
C LEU A 111 11.22 4.84 9.65
N THR A 112 10.31 5.74 10.01
CA THR A 112 8.89 5.66 9.62
C THR A 112 8.72 5.81 8.12
N CYS A 113 9.38 6.79 7.50
CA CYS A 113 9.38 6.96 6.05
C CYS A 113 9.92 5.70 5.35
N MET A 114 11.01 5.12 5.86
CA MET A 114 11.56 3.87 5.35
C MET A 114 10.57 2.70 5.47
N LEU A 115 9.87 2.57 6.60
CA LEU A 115 8.85 1.55 6.80
C LEU A 115 7.65 1.72 5.84
N TRP A 116 7.23 2.95 5.58
CA TRP A 116 6.17 3.24 4.61
C TRP A 116 6.59 2.82 3.20
N ILE A 117 7.78 3.21 2.76
CA ILE A 117 8.32 2.83 1.45
C ILE A 117 8.45 1.30 1.36
N PHE A 118 9.01 0.67 2.38
CA PHE A 118 9.12 -0.78 2.49
C PHE A 118 7.76 -1.48 2.39
N SER A 119 6.73 -0.94 3.03
CA SER A 119 5.38 -1.50 2.99
C SER A 119 4.81 -1.50 1.57
N VAL A 120 5.01 -0.42 0.81
CA VAL A 120 4.56 -0.30 -0.58
C VAL A 120 5.24 -1.35 -1.46
N TYR A 121 6.57 -1.46 -1.40
CA TYR A 121 7.32 -2.45 -2.18
C TYR A 121 6.90 -3.88 -1.81
N SER A 122 6.73 -4.14 -0.51
CA SER A 122 6.33 -5.47 -0.04
C SER A 122 4.93 -5.85 -0.51
N VAL A 123 3.95 -4.93 -0.41
CA VAL A 123 2.59 -5.14 -0.94
C VAL A 123 2.63 -5.44 -2.43
N TYR A 124 3.42 -4.69 -3.19
CA TYR A 124 3.55 -4.91 -4.62
C TYR A 124 4.17 -6.26 -4.95
N PHE A 125 5.31 -6.61 -4.35
CA PHE A 125 5.98 -7.88 -4.64
C PHE A 125 5.18 -9.10 -4.17
N LEU A 126 4.49 -9.03 -3.03
CA LEU A 126 3.58 -10.09 -2.59
C LEU A 126 2.38 -10.24 -3.52
N SER A 127 1.85 -9.13 -4.05
CA SER A 127 0.79 -9.21 -5.07
C SER A 127 1.27 -9.78 -6.41
N GLN A 128 2.59 -9.78 -6.65
CA GLN A 128 3.23 -10.32 -7.86
C GLN A 128 3.43 -11.83 -7.82
N GLU A 129 3.35 -12.44 -6.64
CA GLU A 129 3.61 -13.84 -6.47
C GLU A 129 2.43 -14.69 -6.97
N GLU A 130 2.62 -15.40 -8.09
CA GLU A 130 1.54 -16.17 -8.72
C GLU A 130 1.25 -17.51 -8.03
N LYS A 131 2.20 -18.08 -7.28
CA LYS A 131 2.02 -19.35 -6.55
C LYS A 131 3.01 -19.45 -5.40
N LYS A 132 2.50 -19.54 -4.16
CA LYS A 132 3.08 -20.26 -3.00
C LYS A 132 4.60 -20.49 -3.05
N SER A 133 5.40 -19.45 -3.26
CA SER A 133 6.83 -19.56 -3.06
C SER A 133 7.04 -19.50 -1.57
N ASN A 134 7.68 -20.52 -1.03
CA ASN A 134 7.82 -20.76 0.40
C ASN A 134 8.76 -19.74 1.10
N ASN A 135 8.99 -18.58 0.48
CA ASN A 135 10.02 -17.62 0.84
C ASN A 135 9.48 -16.18 0.85
N ILE A 136 8.37 -15.96 1.57
CA ILE A 136 7.90 -14.61 1.98
C ILE A 136 9.06 -13.77 2.56
N LYS A 137 9.99 -14.40 3.28
CA LYS A 137 11.22 -13.75 3.81
C LYS A 137 12.08 -13.17 2.70
N TRP A 138 12.22 -13.87 1.58
CA TRP A 138 12.97 -13.40 0.42
C TRP A 138 12.28 -12.19 -0.24
N ILE A 139 10.94 -12.18 -0.29
CA ILE A 139 10.18 -11.05 -0.81
C ILE A 139 10.39 -9.80 0.06
N TYR A 140 10.39 -9.96 1.38
CA TYR A 140 10.73 -8.85 2.28
C TYR A 140 12.18 -8.39 2.13
N ALA A 141 13.14 -9.32 1.97
CA ALA A 141 14.53 -8.95 1.70
C ALA A 141 14.67 -8.17 0.38
N LEU A 142 13.96 -8.59 -0.66
CA LEU A 142 13.91 -7.90 -1.95
C LEU A 142 13.29 -6.51 -1.83
N ALA A 143 12.20 -6.37 -1.06
CA ALA A 143 11.58 -5.08 -0.79
C ALA A 143 12.55 -4.14 -0.09
N PHE A 144 13.27 -4.62 0.92
CA PHE A 144 14.29 -3.84 1.64
C PHE A 144 15.46 -3.42 0.73
N ASP A 145 16.02 -4.35 -0.04
CA ASP A 145 17.09 -4.06 -0.99
C ASP A 145 16.66 -3.02 -2.04
N THR A 146 15.43 -3.13 -2.55
CA THR A 146 14.88 -2.19 -3.52
C THR A 146 14.72 -0.79 -2.94
N CYS A 147 14.34 -0.66 -1.66
CA CYS A 147 14.24 0.64 -0.98
C CYS A 147 15.56 1.42 -1.06
N ILE A 148 16.69 0.72 -0.88
CA ILE A 148 18.04 1.30 -0.84
C ILE A 148 18.59 1.50 -2.25
N ARG A 149 18.44 0.51 -3.14
CA ARG A 149 19.00 0.57 -4.50
C ARG A 149 18.30 1.58 -5.41
N ARG A 150 17.05 1.94 -5.12
CA ARG A 150 16.24 2.87 -5.92
C ARG A 150 15.79 4.09 -5.10
N PRO A 151 16.72 4.92 -4.61
CA PRO A 151 16.41 6.00 -3.67
C PRO A 151 15.47 7.05 -4.27
N ILE A 152 15.59 7.34 -5.58
CA ILE A 152 14.69 8.31 -6.25
C ILE A 152 13.24 7.81 -6.22
N ASN A 153 12.99 6.56 -6.62
CA ASN A 153 11.65 5.97 -6.60
C ASN A 153 11.10 5.92 -5.17
N SER A 154 11.94 5.56 -4.20
CA SER A 154 11.62 5.56 -2.78
C SER A 154 11.19 6.95 -2.27
N VAL A 155 11.88 8.02 -2.67
CA VAL A 155 11.50 9.41 -2.36
C VAL A 155 10.16 9.77 -3.00
N VAL A 156 9.94 9.43 -4.27
CA VAL A 156 8.66 9.70 -4.95
C VAL A 156 7.50 8.97 -4.26
N ILE A 157 7.71 7.70 -3.86
CA ILE A 157 6.72 6.95 -3.09
C ILE A 157 6.39 7.67 -1.79
N CYS A 158 7.41 8.09 -1.04
CA CYS A 158 7.24 8.80 0.22
C CYS A 158 6.47 10.12 0.05
N LEU A 159 6.85 10.94 -0.93
CA LEU A 159 6.17 12.21 -1.23
C LEU A 159 4.70 12.00 -1.62
N THR A 160 4.40 10.94 -2.37
CA THR A 160 3.03 10.62 -2.77
C THR A 160 2.18 10.17 -1.59
N LEU A 161 2.75 9.36 -0.68
CA LEU A 161 2.06 8.98 0.57
C LEU A 161 1.79 10.20 1.45
N LEU A 162 2.76 11.12 1.58
CA LEU A 162 2.55 12.38 2.29
C LEU A 162 1.45 13.24 1.65
N ALA A 163 1.42 13.35 0.32
CA ALA A 163 0.35 14.05 -0.39
C ALA A 163 -1.03 13.40 -0.17
N LEU A 164 -1.10 12.06 -0.15
CA LEU A 164 -2.32 11.32 0.22
C LEU A 164 -2.76 11.61 1.66
N CYS A 165 -1.82 11.72 2.61
CA CYS A 165 -2.14 12.15 3.97
C CYS A 165 -2.66 13.59 4.03
N LEU A 166 -2.27 14.48 3.12
CA LEU A 166 -2.84 15.84 3.06
C LEU A 166 -4.25 15.87 2.49
N LEU A 167 -4.58 14.97 1.55
CA LEU A 167 -5.93 14.87 0.98
C LEU A 167 -7.00 14.60 2.05
N ILE A 168 -6.68 13.83 3.09
CA ILE A 168 -7.64 13.54 4.17
C ILE A 168 -8.06 14.82 4.92
N LYS A 169 -7.16 15.81 5.02
CA LYS A 169 -7.44 17.11 5.67
C LYS A 169 -8.32 18.01 4.80
N ILE A 170 -8.19 17.90 3.47
CA ILE A 170 -8.98 18.70 2.53
C ILE A 170 -10.40 18.14 2.45
N ASN A 171 -10.54 16.84 2.16
CA ASN A 171 -11.84 16.19 2.02
C ASN A 171 -11.73 14.67 2.20
N LEU A 172 -12.36 14.16 3.27
CA LEU A 172 -12.37 12.74 3.60
C LEU A 172 -13.03 11.87 2.51
N ILE A 173 -14.10 12.35 1.89
CA ILE A 173 -14.81 11.63 0.82
C ILE A 173 -13.88 11.47 -0.38
N VAL A 174 -13.23 12.57 -0.79
CA VAL A 174 -12.24 12.53 -1.89
C VAL A 174 -11.12 11.56 -1.56
N PHE A 175 -10.61 11.55 -0.33
CA PHE A 175 -9.59 10.59 0.10
C PHE A 175 -10.07 9.13 -0.02
N ILE A 176 -11.28 8.81 0.43
CA ILE A 176 -11.83 7.44 0.36
C ILE A 176 -11.90 6.96 -1.10
N PHE A 177 -12.34 7.80 -2.03
CA PHE A 177 -12.45 7.41 -3.44
C PHE A 177 -11.11 7.38 -4.18
N PHE A 178 -10.21 8.33 -3.92
CA PHE A 178 -8.96 8.46 -4.68
C PHE A 178 -7.78 7.71 -4.08
N ALA A 179 -7.74 7.44 -2.79
CA ALA A 179 -6.58 6.81 -2.15
C ALA A 179 -6.30 5.39 -2.70
N PRO A 180 -7.27 4.47 -2.82
CA PRO A 180 -6.99 3.13 -3.35
C PRO A 180 -6.50 3.17 -4.82
N PRO A 181 -7.15 3.88 -5.75
CA PRO A 181 -6.65 4.01 -7.12
C PRO A 181 -5.26 4.66 -7.22
N LEU A 182 -4.98 5.70 -6.43
CA LEU A 182 -3.66 6.34 -6.41
C LEU A 182 -2.59 5.39 -5.86
N PHE A 183 -2.91 4.61 -4.83
CA PHE A 183 -2.02 3.58 -4.30
C PHE A 183 -1.70 2.50 -5.35
N VAL A 184 -2.70 2.08 -6.14
CA VAL A 184 -2.51 1.15 -7.26
C VAL A 184 -1.61 1.76 -8.35
N MET A 185 -1.84 3.03 -8.69
CA MET A 185 -1.04 3.70 -9.71
C MET A 185 0.42 3.83 -9.26
N LEU A 186 0.65 4.18 -8.00
CA LEU A 186 1.96 4.27 -7.38
C LEU A 186 2.68 2.92 -7.41
N THR A 187 2.01 1.84 -6.99
CA THR A 187 2.60 0.50 -7.02
C THR A 187 2.86 0.00 -8.44
N LYS A 188 1.95 0.21 -9.41
CA LYS A 188 2.15 -0.26 -10.79
C LYS A 188 3.18 0.53 -11.59
N ARG A 189 3.28 1.85 -11.42
CA ARG A 189 4.13 2.71 -12.27
C ARG A 189 5.51 3.01 -11.69
N ILE A 190 5.62 3.05 -10.35
CA ILE A 190 6.83 3.55 -9.68
C ILE A 190 7.68 2.40 -9.15
N VAL A 191 7.04 1.28 -8.77
CA VAL A 191 7.79 0.10 -8.31
C VAL A 191 8.47 -0.55 -9.51
N TYR A 192 9.80 -0.60 -9.44
CA TYR A 192 10.62 -1.35 -10.39
C TYR A 192 10.30 -2.84 -10.27
N ILE A 193 10.08 -3.52 -11.40
CA ILE A 193 9.90 -4.97 -11.44
C ILE A 193 11.27 -5.60 -11.64
N PRO A 194 11.88 -6.24 -10.63
CA PRO A 194 13.10 -6.99 -10.84
C PRO A 194 12.84 -8.15 -11.82
N SER A 195 13.79 -8.39 -12.73
CA SER A 195 13.71 -9.43 -13.76
C SER A 195 13.48 -10.84 -13.21
N ILE A 196 13.86 -11.08 -11.94
CA ILE A 196 13.63 -12.34 -11.23
C ILE A 196 12.13 -12.61 -10.97
N LEU A 197 11.29 -11.57 -10.91
CA LEU A 197 9.82 -11.69 -10.80
C LEU A 197 9.12 -11.73 -12.16
N LEU A 198 9.84 -11.61 -13.28
CA LEU A 198 9.30 -11.68 -14.65
C LEU A 198 9.44 -13.09 -15.28
N ARG A 199 9.84 -14.09 -14.48
CA ARG A 199 10.14 -15.45 -14.93
C ARG A 199 9.08 -16.42 -14.42
#